data_AF-A0A922NAH1-F1
#
_entry.id   AF-A0A922NAH1-F1
#
_cell.length_a   1.000
_cell.length_b   1.000
_cell.length_c   1.000
_cell.angle_alpha   90.00
_cell.angle_beta   90.00
_cell.angle_gamma   90.00
#
_symmetry.space_group_name_H-M   'P 1'
#
loop_
_entity.id
_entity.type
_entity.pdbx_description
1 polymer ?
#
loop_
_entity_poly.entity_id
_entity_poly.type
_entity_poly.pdbx_seq_one_letter_code
_entity_poly.pdbx_strand_id
1 'polypeptide(L)'
;MACGGNLICDAQNITVQANPDIAGYGVLISFILSAFLTISAVIFAYFSDSMAESYITDTDTWLIHGFQNALWKLLAKQPFRFILAKIRRRNNTRQKLNRKQREEALNSFILSLSDQQLATGLAILIAAVTNQCTLTPPDFRVAFALAWFSTTTHLATLDSLRQYFVQHAMLRNVRIIGMLAFMALFLYSFLVVLLMENSPDSLVPVQCHVQGSVKLYSDEEITLSKYFVPWVMTVLFLIFEYKAALLRTYDYGDQDLIGLGALSKNVLALWSRWRHPKNLHLPHMSTKEWRYVQNEFALELFAAQRRGLLEGVMQVPANTKHWRRLNKTYQYAEHRHWQSLLPLAFPMIFMMVYGFVQMLMFRLELGEINGIEFDSSMGFGQIIPLILLALPFLAAAELYSESKTVPLQTKPLEFSSAATGESTSAIEFTAMNRTLTLPMTSSADSGDSELVQLEQNALEYAAQLADIQRYFYADTKCIQRLQVAAKTEQEVKETLKKKAALLKATIEYRASEQHMKGFSWVMTLILFSRVSVAVIMPTLINLGKYSFSGTAGGFWILALGAHRFYTWIKRLRCIKIERYLRLLEDYRAKKIPTGL
;
A
#
# COMPACT_ATOMS: atom_id res chain seq x y z
N MET A 1 17.09 -10.67 -31.60
CA MET A 1 16.33 -10.26 -32.80
C MET A 1 17.34 -9.67 -33.78
N ALA A 2 17.47 -10.24 -34.98
CA ALA A 2 18.31 -9.71 -36.04
C ALA A 2 17.40 -8.98 -37.03
N CYS A 3 17.69 -7.71 -37.34
CA CYS A 3 16.93 -6.98 -38.34
C CYS A 3 16.99 -7.74 -39.67
N GLY A 4 15.84 -8.04 -40.27
CA GLY A 4 15.75 -8.87 -41.47
C GLY A 4 16.28 -8.23 -42.76
N GLY A 5 16.80 -6.99 -42.70
CA GLY A 5 17.38 -6.26 -43.83
C GLY A 5 18.58 -5.40 -43.40
N ASN A 6 19.23 -4.75 -44.37
CA ASN A 6 20.36 -3.83 -44.13
C ASN A 6 19.88 -2.65 -43.26
N LEU A 7 20.14 -2.72 -41.96
CA LEU A 7 19.91 -1.63 -41.01
C LEU A 7 20.79 -0.44 -41.41
N ILE A 8 20.17 0.69 -41.73
CA ILE A 8 20.87 1.93 -42.09
C ILE A 8 21.07 2.75 -40.82
N CYS A 9 22.32 2.98 -40.44
CA CYS A 9 22.70 3.76 -39.25
C CYS A 9 23.41 5.08 -39.61
N ASP A 10 23.10 5.64 -40.77
CA ASP A 10 23.59 6.96 -41.21
C ASP A 10 22.41 7.95 -41.27
N ALA A 11 22.60 9.15 -40.71
CA ALA A 11 21.54 10.13 -40.45
C ALA A 11 21.32 11.13 -41.60
N GLN A 12 21.87 10.89 -42.80
CA GLN A 12 21.90 11.89 -43.88
C GLN A 12 20.52 12.26 -44.43
N ASN A 13 20.01 13.45 -44.06
CA ASN A 13 18.85 14.15 -44.65
C ASN A 13 17.60 13.29 -44.86
N ILE A 14 17.29 12.40 -43.91
CA ILE A 14 16.08 11.59 -43.92
C ILE A 14 15.00 12.31 -43.12
N THR A 15 13.88 12.61 -43.76
CA THR A 15 12.64 12.93 -43.03
C THR A 15 11.99 11.62 -42.59
N VAL A 16 11.75 11.46 -41.29
CA VAL A 16 11.10 10.26 -40.74
C VAL A 16 9.69 10.60 -40.27
N GLN A 17 8.71 9.83 -40.72
CA GLN A 17 7.34 9.98 -40.26
C GLN A 17 7.18 9.32 -38.88
N ALA A 18 6.69 10.08 -37.90
CA ALA A 18 6.43 9.55 -36.56
C ALA A 18 5.34 8.49 -36.60
N ASN A 19 5.50 7.39 -35.84
CA ASN A 19 4.52 6.31 -35.84
C ASN A 19 3.22 6.72 -35.10
N PRO A 20 2.08 6.91 -35.81
CA PRO A 20 0.84 7.39 -35.20
C PRO A 20 0.20 6.36 -34.24
N ASP A 21 0.54 5.08 -34.33
CA ASP A 21 0.03 4.04 -33.43
C ASP A 21 0.77 4.01 -32.07
N ILE A 22 1.86 4.76 -31.93
CA ILE A 22 2.64 4.88 -30.69
C ILE A 22 2.59 6.32 -30.18
N ALA A 23 2.95 7.26 -31.05
CA ALA A 23 3.01 8.67 -30.75
C ALA A 23 1.73 9.43 -31.17
N GLY A 24 0.63 8.74 -31.48
CA GLY A 24 -0.65 9.38 -31.77
C GLY A 24 -1.39 9.89 -30.53
N TYR A 25 -2.14 10.98 -30.68
CA TYR A 25 -2.86 11.60 -29.57
C TYR A 25 -3.89 10.66 -28.91
N GLY A 26 -4.55 9.80 -29.68
CA GLY A 26 -5.55 8.87 -29.13
C GLY A 26 -4.96 7.88 -28.13
N VAL A 27 -3.79 7.30 -28.46
CA VAL A 27 -3.07 6.39 -27.56
C VAL A 27 -2.65 7.13 -26.29
N LEU A 28 -2.09 8.33 -26.42
CA LEU A 28 -1.67 9.11 -25.26
C LEU A 28 -2.82 9.46 -24.33
N ILE A 29 -3.90 10.00 -24.89
CA ILE A 29 -5.10 10.37 -24.13
C ILE A 29 -5.64 9.13 -23.42
N SER A 30 -5.69 7.97 -24.10
CA SER A 30 -6.21 6.75 -23.50
C SER A 30 -5.41 6.29 -22.27
N PHE A 31 -4.08 6.27 -22.35
CA PHE A 31 -3.21 5.86 -21.24
C PHE A 31 -3.27 6.84 -20.06
N ILE A 32 -3.21 8.15 -20.35
CA ILE A 32 -3.28 9.19 -19.33
C ILE A 32 -4.65 9.15 -18.63
N LEU A 33 -5.73 9.09 -19.42
CA LEU A 33 -7.09 9.09 -18.89
C LEU A 33 -7.37 7.81 -18.09
N SER A 34 -6.96 6.63 -18.59
CA SER A 34 -7.11 5.36 -17.87
C SER A 34 -6.41 5.38 -16.50
N ALA A 35 -5.16 5.83 -16.45
CA ALA A 35 -4.41 5.89 -15.20
C ALA A 35 -4.99 6.95 -14.24
N PHE A 36 -5.43 8.10 -14.75
CA PHE A 36 -6.11 9.13 -13.95
C PHE A 36 -7.45 8.63 -13.40
N LEU A 37 -8.26 7.94 -14.22
CA LEU A 37 -9.51 7.33 -13.80
C LEU A 37 -9.27 6.27 -12.72
N THR A 38 -8.21 5.46 -12.85
CA THR A 38 -7.85 4.46 -11.83
C THR A 38 -7.52 5.13 -10.50
N ILE A 39 -6.60 6.10 -10.48
CA ILE A 39 -6.24 6.80 -9.25
C ILE A 39 -7.44 7.52 -8.65
N SER A 40 -8.25 8.17 -9.49
CA SER A 40 -9.46 8.86 -9.04
C SER A 40 -10.47 7.88 -8.44
N ALA A 41 -10.63 6.69 -9.02
CA ALA A 41 -11.49 5.64 -8.48
C ALA A 41 -10.99 5.10 -7.14
N VAL A 42 -9.67 4.91 -6.97
CA VAL A 42 -9.07 4.51 -5.69
C VAL A 42 -9.27 5.58 -4.61
N ILE A 43 -9.01 6.85 -4.94
CA ILE A 43 -9.24 7.98 -4.02
C ILE A 43 -10.73 8.07 -3.66
N PHE A 44 -11.60 7.92 -4.64
CA PHE A 44 -13.04 7.92 -4.42
C PHE A 44 -13.48 6.74 -3.55
N ALA A 45 -12.95 5.54 -3.77
CA ALA A 45 -13.25 4.35 -2.96
C ALA A 45 -12.86 4.56 -1.49
N TYR A 46 -11.72 5.19 -1.25
CA TYR A 46 -11.27 5.57 0.09
C TYR A 46 -12.23 6.57 0.75
N PHE A 47 -12.46 7.75 0.14
CA PHE A 47 -13.27 8.80 0.76
C PHE A 47 -14.78 8.51 0.80
N SER A 48 -15.27 7.57 -0.01
CA SER A 48 -16.66 7.13 0.00
C SER A 48 -16.95 5.99 0.98
N ASP A 49 -15.96 5.56 1.78
CA ASP A 49 -16.05 4.36 2.63
C ASP A 49 -16.58 3.15 1.83
N SER A 50 -15.90 2.87 0.71
CA SER A 50 -16.19 1.74 -0.17
C SER A 50 -14.95 0.87 -0.39
N MET A 51 -14.01 0.90 0.57
CA MET A 51 -12.89 -0.03 0.64
C MET A 51 -13.11 -1.07 1.74
N ALA A 52 -12.43 -2.19 1.59
CA ALA A 52 -12.36 -3.30 2.54
C ALA A 52 -12.17 -2.86 4.00
N GLU A 53 -13.08 -3.29 4.88
CA GLU A 53 -13.06 -2.97 6.32
C GLU A 53 -11.80 -3.48 7.03
N SER A 54 -11.19 -4.54 6.53
CA SER A 54 -9.97 -5.13 7.12
C SER A 54 -8.76 -4.19 7.12
N TYR A 55 -8.77 -3.12 6.32
CA TYR A 55 -7.64 -2.20 6.16
C TYR A 55 -7.88 -0.81 6.73
N ILE A 56 -9.13 -0.46 7.02
CA ILE A 56 -9.49 0.86 7.49
C ILE A 56 -9.14 0.95 8.99
N THR A 57 -8.23 1.86 9.33
CA THR A 57 -7.88 2.14 10.73
C THR A 57 -8.72 3.28 11.30
N ASP A 58 -8.70 3.46 12.63
CA ASP A 58 -9.38 4.60 13.29
C ASP A 58 -8.97 5.96 12.67
N THR A 59 -7.72 6.07 12.19
CA THR A 59 -7.18 7.27 11.52
C THR A 59 -7.83 7.50 10.17
N ASP A 60 -8.03 6.43 9.40
CA ASP A 60 -8.67 6.48 8.10
C ASP A 60 -10.14 6.88 8.27
N THR A 61 -10.84 6.26 9.22
CA THR A 61 -12.23 6.60 9.56
C THR A 61 -12.38 8.07 9.97
N TRP A 62 -11.47 8.57 10.82
CA TRP A 62 -11.45 9.99 11.21
C TRP A 62 -11.30 10.91 9.99
N LEU A 63 -10.37 10.59 9.08
CA LEU A 63 -10.12 11.40 7.88
C LEU A 63 -11.30 11.35 6.90
N ILE A 64 -11.86 10.16 6.67
CA ILE A 64 -13.02 9.94 5.79
C ILE A 64 -14.20 10.79 6.27
N HIS A 65 -14.57 10.70 7.55
CA HIS A 65 -15.68 11.49 8.09
C HIS A 65 -15.39 13.00 8.07
N GLY A 66 -14.15 13.40 8.38
CA GLY A 66 -13.71 14.79 8.28
C GLY A 66 -13.90 15.34 6.86
N PHE A 67 -13.44 14.59 5.86
CA PHE A 67 -13.58 14.93 4.44
C PHE A 67 -15.04 14.95 4.00
N GLN A 68 -15.83 13.91 4.30
CA GLN A 68 -17.25 13.84 3.94
C GLN A 68 -18.04 15.01 4.53
N ASN A 69 -17.78 15.36 5.80
CA ASN A 69 -18.42 16.50 6.45
C ASN A 69 -18.01 17.83 5.81
N ALA A 70 -16.73 18.01 5.48
CA ALA A 70 -16.23 19.20 4.80
C ALA A 70 -16.83 19.33 3.38
N LEU A 71 -16.84 18.23 2.62
CA LEU A 71 -17.41 18.14 1.29
C LEU A 71 -18.91 18.45 1.32
N TRP A 72 -19.66 17.88 2.27
CA TRP A 72 -21.08 18.14 2.41
C TRP A 72 -21.36 19.61 2.76
N LYS A 73 -20.56 20.21 3.65
CA LYS A 73 -20.63 21.66 3.94
C LYS A 73 -20.34 22.50 2.72
N LEU A 74 -19.36 22.12 1.88
CA LEU A 74 -18.99 22.83 0.65
C LEU A 74 -20.07 22.70 -0.41
N LEU A 75 -20.57 21.49 -0.68
CA LEU A 75 -21.66 21.23 -1.61
C LEU A 75 -22.99 21.83 -1.16
N ALA A 76 -23.16 22.04 0.15
CA ALA A 76 -24.30 22.77 0.68
C ALA A 76 -24.19 24.28 0.40
N LYS A 77 -23.06 24.87 -0.03
CA LYS A 77 -23.00 26.30 -0.36
C LYS A 77 -23.55 26.58 -1.78
N GLN A 78 -23.95 27.82 -2.06
CA GLN A 78 -24.22 28.27 -3.42
C GLN A 78 -22.89 28.36 -4.19
N PRO A 79 -22.81 28.01 -5.49
CA PRO A 79 -23.89 27.63 -6.42
C PRO A 79 -24.25 26.12 -6.43
N PHE A 80 -23.49 25.29 -5.72
CA PHE A 80 -23.61 23.81 -5.77
C PHE A 80 -24.95 23.28 -5.24
N ARG A 81 -25.64 24.06 -4.40
CA ARG A 81 -26.96 23.71 -3.85
C ARG A 81 -28.00 23.41 -4.95
N PHE A 82 -27.96 24.10 -6.09
CA PHE A 82 -28.84 23.83 -7.24
C PHE A 82 -28.54 22.47 -7.90
N ILE A 83 -27.25 22.15 -8.08
CA ILE A 83 -26.80 20.87 -8.64
C ILE A 83 -27.21 19.72 -7.70
N LEU A 84 -27.02 19.89 -6.40
CA LEU A 84 -27.38 18.90 -5.39
C LEU A 84 -28.90 18.66 -5.35
N ALA A 85 -29.72 19.72 -5.50
CA ALA A 85 -31.18 19.59 -5.57
C ALA A 85 -31.63 18.80 -6.81
N LYS A 86 -30.98 19.00 -7.96
CA LYS A 86 -31.24 18.26 -9.21
C LYS A 86 -30.86 16.78 -9.08
N ILE A 87 -29.71 16.49 -8.47
CA ILE A 87 -29.24 15.12 -8.20
C ILE A 87 -30.14 14.43 -7.16
N ARG A 88 -30.51 15.14 -6.08
CA ARG A 88 -31.37 14.62 -5.01
C ARG A 88 -32.78 14.26 -5.51
N ARG A 89 -33.38 15.09 -6.37
CA ARG A 89 -34.66 14.74 -7.03
C ARG A 89 -34.57 13.45 -7.85
N ARG A 90 -33.44 13.23 -8.55
CA ARG A 90 -33.21 12.00 -9.34
C ARG A 90 -32.94 10.76 -8.46
N ASN A 91 -32.32 10.95 -7.30
CA ASN A 91 -31.95 9.87 -6.37
C ASN A 91 -33.09 9.40 -5.46
N ASN A 92 -34.15 10.17 -5.21
CA ASN A 92 -35.28 9.73 -4.37
C ASN A 92 -36.01 8.48 -4.93
N THR A 93 -35.88 8.21 -6.23
CA THR A 93 -36.40 7.02 -6.91
C THR A 93 -35.41 5.84 -6.96
N ARG A 94 -34.16 6.01 -6.53
CA ARG A 94 -33.11 4.98 -6.61
C ARG A 94 -32.78 4.46 -5.21
N GLN A 95 -32.93 3.15 -5.02
CA GLN A 95 -32.45 2.46 -3.82
C GLN A 95 -30.97 2.78 -3.59
N LYS A 96 -30.62 3.22 -2.38
CA LYS A 96 -29.22 3.49 -2.01
C LYS A 96 -28.49 2.14 -1.95
N LEU A 97 -27.37 2.03 -2.68
CA LEU A 97 -26.52 0.84 -2.65
C LEU A 97 -25.95 0.62 -1.24
N ASN A 98 -25.95 -0.63 -0.81
CA ASN A 98 -25.27 -1.04 0.41
C ASN A 98 -23.75 -0.87 0.28
N ARG A 99 -23.02 -0.74 1.40
CA ARG A 99 -21.55 -0.59 1.43
C ARG A 99 -20.83 -1.67 0.63
N LYS A 100 -21.19 -2.94 0.85
CA LYS A 100 -20.64 -4.08 0.10
C LYS A 100 -20.86 -3.99 -1.40
N GLN A 101 -22.06 -3.58 -1.83
CA GLN A 101 -22.37 -3.41 -3.26
C GLN A 101 -21.56 -2.26 -3.88
N ARG A 102 -21.32 -1.17 -3.14
CA ARG A 102 -20.45 -0.08 -3.62
C ARG A 102 -19.00 -0.53 -3.75
N GLU A 103 -18.52 -1.28 -2.75
CA GLU A 103 -17.19 -1.87 -2.74
C GLU A 103 -17.00 -2.81 -3.95
N GLU A 104 -17.93 -3.75 -4.18
CA GLU A 104 -17.89 -4.67 -5.32
C GLU A 104 -17.93 -3.92 -6.66
N ALA A 105 -18.81 -2.94 -6.82
CA ALA A 105 -18.90 -2.15 -8.05
C ALA A 105 -17.61 -1.35 -8.33
N LEU A 106 -17.02 -0.74 -7.30
CA LEU A 106 -15.76 0.01 -7.44
C LEU A 106 -14.57 -0.92 -7.66
N ASN A 107 -14.52 -2.07 -6.98
CA ASN A 107 -13.49 -3.07 -7.20
C ASN A 107 -13.51 -3.57 -8.64
N SER A 108 -14.69 -3.87 -9.19
CA SER A 108 -14.85 -4.29 -10.58
C SER A 108 -14.49 -3.21 -11.58
N PHE A 109 -14.83 -1.95 -11.30
CA PHE A 109 -14.43 -0.81 -12.11
C PHE A 109 -12.90 -0.64 -12.16
N ILE A 110 -12.25 -0.64 -10.99
CA ILE A 110 -10.79 -0.52 -10.84
C ILE A 110 -10.08 -1.72 -11.48
N LEU A 111 -10.64 -2.92 -11.32
CA LEU A 111 -10.14 -4.16 -11.91
C LEU A 111 -10.13 -4.05 -13.44
N SER A 112 -11.26 -3.65 -14.04
CA SER A 112 -11.39 -3.50 -15.49
C SER A 112 -10.40 -2.49 -16.08
N LEU A 113 -10.26 -1.30 -15.46
CA LEU A 113 -9.27 -0.31 -15.89
C LEU A 113 -7.85 -0.86 -15.83
N SER A 114 -7.51 -1.57 -14.76
CA SER A 114 -6.18 -2.13 -14.62
C SER A 114 -5.87 -3.24 -15.61
N ASP A 115 -6.83 -4.09 -15.94
CA ASP A 115 -6.61 -5.19 -16.87
C ASP A 115 -6.41 -4.66 -18.30
N GLN A 116 -7.16 -3.62 -18.67
CA GLN A 116 -6.92 -2.88 -19.91
C GLN A 116 -5.54 -2.25 -19.93
N GLN A 117 -5.15 -1.58 -18.84
CA GLN A 117 -3.86 -0.90 -18.76
C GLN A 117 -2.68 -1.88 -18.78
N LEU A 118 -2.86 -3.08 -18.24
CA LEU A 118 -1.88 -4.16 -18.31
C LEU A 118 -1.73 -4.68 -19.74
N ALA A 119 -2.85 -5.00 -20.40
CA ALA A 119 -2.84 -5.54 -21.76
C ALA A 119 -2.30 -4.52 -22.78
N THR A 120 -2.81 -3.29 -22.76
CA THR A 120 -2.36 -2.21 -23.65
C THR A 120 -0.92 -1.80 -23.35
N GLY A 121 -0.54 -1.75 -22.07
CA GLY A 121 0.82 -1.49 -21.63
C GLY A 121 1.83 -2.56 -22.08
N LEU A 122 1.44 -3.84 -22.03
CA LEU A 122 2.26 -4.92 -22.58
C LEU A 122 2.38 -4.80 -24.10
N ALA A 123 1.27 -4.54 -24.78
CA ALA A 123 1.25 -4.40 -26.24
C ALA A 123 2.18 -3.27 -26.70
N ILE A 124 2.13 -2.09 -26.06
CA ILE A 124 2.98 -0.95 -26.45
C ILE A 124 4.46 -1.24 -26.22
N LEU A 125 4.83 -1.89 -25.11
CA LEU A 125 6.23 -2.26 -24.85
C LEU A 125 6.72 -3.36 -25.79
N ILE A 126 5.90 -4.38 -26.06
CA ILE A 126 6.22 -5.41 -27.04
C ILE A 126 6.43 -4.76 -28.41
N ALA A 127 5.50 -3.92 -28.86
CA ALA A 127 5.59 -3.24 -30.15
C ALA A 127 6.86 -2.37 -30.25
N ALA A 128 7.21 -1.61 -29.20
CA ALA A 128 8.42 -0.80 -29.18
C ALA A 128 9.69 -1.66 -29.29
N VAL A 129 9.73 -2.79 -28.57
CA VAL A 129 10.89 -3.70 -28.56
C VAL A 129 11.01 -4.50 -29.86
N THR A 130 9.90 -4.98 -30.44
CA THR A 130 9.94 -5.75 -31.69
C THR A 130 10.28 -4.90 -32.91
N ASN A 131 9.91 -3.61 -32.88
CA ASN A 131 10.12 -2.68 -33.99
C ASN A 131 11.37 -1.80 -33.83
N GLN A 132 12.36 -2.18 -33.01
CA GLN A 132 13.59 -1.40 -32.81
C GLN A 132 14.39 -1.13 -34.10
N CYS A 133 14.22 -1.98 -35.12
CA CYS A 133 14.88 -1.82 -36.42
C CYS A 133 14.29 -0.69 -37.28
N THR A 134 13.07 -0.23 -36.96
CA THR A 134 12.34 0.78 -37.74
C THR A 134 11.94 1.99 -36.90
N LEU A 135 11.74 1.80 -35.59
CA LEU A 135 11.29 2.85 -34.69
C LEU A 135 12.42 3.84 -34.39
N THR A 136 12.07 5.12 -34.40
CA THR A 136 13.00 6.20 -34.05
C THR A 136 13.15 6.36 -32.53
N PRO A 137 14.25 6.96 -32.06
CA PRO A 137 14.45 7.27 -30.66
C PRO A 137 13.31 8.02 -29.99
N PRO A 138 12.73 9.08 -30.59
CA PRO A 138 11.65 9.81 -29.96
C PRO A 138 10.36 9.00 -29.82
N ASP A 139 9.99 8.19 -30.83
CA ASP A 139 8.83 7.31 -30.75
C ASP A 139 9.00 6.25 -29.64
N PHE A 140 10.21 5.69 -29.51
CA PHE A 140 10.52 4.73 -28.45
C PHE A 140 10.48 5.38 -27.06
N ARG A 141 10.94 6.63 -26.91
CA ARG A 141 10.83 7.40 -25.65
C ARG A 141 9.36 7.64 -25.26
N VAL A 142 8.49 7.93 -26.23
CA VAL A 142 7.05 8.07 -25.98
C VAL A 142 6.43 6.74 -25.54
N ALA A 143 6.75 5.63 -26.20
CA ALA A 143 6.30 4.29 -25.78
C ALA A 143 6.76 3.96 -24.34
N PHE A 144 8.01 4.27 -24.01
CA PHE A 144 8.54 4.12 -22.66
C PHE A 144 7.83 5.03 -21.65
N ALA A 145 7.56 6.28 -22.00
CA ALA A 145 6.81 7.20 -21.15
C ALA A 145 5.38 6.71 -20.86
N LEU A 146 4.70 6.12 -21.85
CA LEU A 146 3.37 5.52 -21.67
C LEU A 146 3.38 4.40 -20.63
N ALA A 147 4.47 3.63 -20.58
CA ALA A 147 4.61 2.51 -19.66
C ALA A 147 4.57 2.93 -18.18
N TRP A 148 4.94 4.17 -17.83
CA TRP A 148 4.84 4.69 -16.46
C TRP A 148 3.40 4.83 -15.97
N PHE A 149 2.45 5.09 -16.86
CA PHE A 149 1.03 5.10 -16.50
C PHE A 149 0.51 3.69 -16.17
N SER A 150 1.00 2.67 -16.90
CA SER A 150 0.73 1.27 -16.57
C SER A 150 1.36 0.86 -15.23
N THR A 151 2.61 1.23 -14.97
CA THR A 151 3.25 0.89 -13.68
C THR A 151 2.53 1.50 -12.49
N THR A 152 2.09 2.75 -12.63
CA THR A 152 1.31 3.47 -11.61
C THR A 152 -0.04 2.80 -11.36
N THR A 153 -0.75 2.40 -12.42
CA THR A 153 -2.04 1.71 -12.34
C THR A 153 -1.89 0.36 -11.63
N HIS A 154 -0.86 -0.42 -11.95
CA HIS A 154 -0.57 -1.68 -11.27
C HIS A 154 -0.31 -1.48 -9.77
N LEU A 155 0.48 -0.47 -9.40
CA LEU A 155 0.77 -0.19 -7.99
C LEU A 155 -0.51 0.18 -7.22
N ALA A 156 -1.32 1.08 -7.79
CA ALA A 156 -2.57 1.50 -7.19
C ALA A 156 -3.56 0.36 -6.96
N THR A 157 -3.59 -0.58 -7.89
CA THR A 157 -4.54 -1.68 -7.87
C THR A 157 -4.08 -2.86 -7.02
N LEU A 158 -2.77 -3.16 -6.95
CA LEU A 158 -2.23 -4.15 -6.01
C LEU A 158 -2.55 -3.78 -4.55
N ASP A 159 -2.57 -2.48 -4.24
CA ASP A 159 -2.88 -1.99 -2.90
C ASP A 159 -4.39 -1.89 -2.63
N SER A 160 -5.17 -1.30 -3.55
CA SER A 160 -6.63 -1.13 -3.35
C SER A 160 -7.43 -2.43 -3.45
N LEU A 161 -7.04 -3.35 -4.35
CA LEU A 161 -7.74 -4.63 -4.56
C LEU A 161 -7.14 -5.78 -3.75
N ARG A 162 -6.35 -5.49 -2.71
CA ARG A 162 -5.64 -6.50 -1.91
C ARG A 162 -6.57 -7.61 -1.40
N GLN A 163 -7.72 -7.26 -0.82
CA GLN A 163 -8.66 -8.25 -0.27
C GLN A 163 -9.25 -9.12 -1.39
N TYR A 164 -9.59 -8.50 -2.51
CA TYR A 164 -10.09 -9.19 -3.69
C TYR A 164 -9.09 -10.22 -4.22
N PHE A 165 -7.80 -9.88 -4.28
CA PHE A 165 -6.73 -10.79 -4.72
C PHE A 165 -6.42 -11.92 -3.75
N VAL A 166 -6.62 -11.70 -2.44
CA VAL A 166 -6.51 -12.79 -1.45
C VAL A 166 -7.62 -13.81 -1.66
N GLN A 167 -8.83 -13.36 -1.96
CA GLN A 167 -9.98 -14.23 -2.24
C GLN A 167 -9.84 -14.94 -3.60
N HIS A 168 -9.32 -14.26 -4.63
CA HIS A 168 -9.22 -14.77 -6.00
C HIS A 168 -7.78 -15.08 -6.40
N ALA A 169 -7.20 -16.13 -5.80
CA ALA A 169 -5.78 -16.47 -5.97
C ALA A 169 -5.36 -16.76 -7.43
N MET A 170 -6.23 -17.37 -8.24
CA MET A 170 -5.93 -17.66 -9.65
C MET A 170 -5.80 -16.37 -10.47
N LEU A 171 -6.82 -15.49 -10.40
CA LEU A 171 -6.84 -14.20 -11.10
C LEU A 171 -5.65 -13.34 -10.67
N ARG A 172 -5.35 -13.31 -9.36
CA ARG A 172 -4.15 -12.66 -8.81
C ARG A 172 -2.88 -13.17 -9.51
N ASN A 173 -2.68 -14.49 -9.56
CA ASN A 173 -1.44 -15.05 -10.11
C ASN A 173 -1.27 -14.77 -11.61
N VAL A 174 -2.34 -14.88 -12.42
CA VAL A 174 -2.30 -14.55 -13.86
C VAL A 174 -1.88 -13.10 -14.07
N ARG A 175 -2.49 -12.19 -13.31
CA ARG A 175 -2.18 -10.76 -13.39
C ARG A 175 -0.76 -10.45 -12.93
N ILE A 176 -0.28 -11.09 -11.86
CA ILE A 176 1.09 -10.93 -11.40
C ILE A 176 2.08 -11.42 -12.47
N ILE A 177 1.80 -12.53 -13.16
CA ILE A 177 2.63 -12.99 -14.29
C ILE A 177 2.70 -11.90 -15.38
N GLY A 178 1.55 -11.32 -15.75
CA GLY A 178 1.50 -10.21 -16.70
C GLY A 178 2.29 -8.98 -16.24
N MET A 179 2.14 -8.58 -14.97
CA MET A 179 2.89 -7.46 -14.38
C MET A 179 4.41 -7.72 -14.30
N LEU A 180 4.83 -8.96 -14.06
CA LEU A 180 6.25 -9.35 -14.06
C LEU A 180 6.82 -9.31 -15.48
N ALA A 181 6.09 -9.81 -16.47
CA ALA A 181 6.47 -9.70 -17.89
C ALA A 181 6.56 -8.22 -18.30
N PHE A 182 5.60 -7.40 -17.90
CA PHE A 182 5.61 -5.96 -18.11
C PHE A 182 6.84 -5.32 -17.47
N MET A 183 7.15 -5.65 -16.21
CA MET A 183 8.32 -5.12 -15.52
C MET A 183 9.63 -5.50 -16.22
N ALA A 184 9.76 -6.72 -16.74
CA ALA A 184 10.94 -7.12 -17.49
C ALA A 184 11.12 -6.30 -18.78
N LEU A 185 10.05 -6.11 -19.56
CA LEU A 185 10.06 -5.28 -20.77
C LEU A 185 10.30 -3.79 -20.45
N PHE A 186 9.74 -3.31 -19.35
CA PHE A 186 9.95 -1.94 -18.87
C PHE A 186 11.41 -1.70 -18.50
N LEU A 187 12.07 -2.62 -17.78
CA LEU A 187 13.48 -2.52 -17.43
C LEU A 187 14.39 -2.62 -18.65
N TYR A 188 14.06 -3.47 -19.61
CA TYR A 188 14.77 -3.53 -20.89
C TYR A 188 14.63 -2.20 -21.66
N SER A 189 13.41 -1.68 -21.78
CA SER A 189 13.16 -0.40 -22.47
C SER A 189 13.85 0.76 -21.76
N PHE A 190 13.89 0.74 -20.43
CA PHE A 190 14.65 1.71 -19.64
C PHE A 190 16.14 1.67 -19.99
N LEU A 191 16.75 0.47 -20.04
CA LEU A 191 18.15 0.31 -20.45
C LEU A 191 18.39 0.85 -21.87
N VAL A 192 17.49 0.55 -22.81
CA VAL A 192 17.57 1.03 -24.19
C VAL A 192 17.49 2.56 -24.24
N VAL A 193 16.57 3.19 -23.49
CA VAL A 193 16.50 4.65 -23.37
C VAL A 193 17.79 5.22 -22.80
N LEU A 194 18.39 4.60 -21.77
CA LEU A 194 19.69 5.05 -21.24
C LEU A 194 20.78 5.02 -22.31
N LEU A 195 20.82 3.99 -23.17
CA LEU A 195 21.77 3.91 -24.28
C LEU A 195 21.52 5.03 -25.30
N MET A 196 20.26 5.29 -25.63
CA MET A 196 19.88 6.31 -26.62
C MET A 196 20.19 7.73 -26.15
N GLU A 197 20.01 8.04 -24.86
CA GLU A 197 20.35 9.36 -24.30
C GLU A 197 21.87 9.64 -24.30
N ASN A 198 22.71 8.61 -24.46
CA ASN A 198 24.17 8.79 -24.59
C ASN A 198 24.63 9.13 -26.02
N SER A 199 23.69 9.37 -26.94
CA SER A 199 23.98 9.69 -28.34
C SER A 199 23.19 10.93 -28.78
N PRO A 200 23.78 11.81 -29.60
CA PRO A 200 23.08 12.96 -30.18
C PRO A 200 22.14 12.57 -31.33
N ASP A 201 22.29 11.37 -31.91
CA ASP A 201 21.52 10.95 -33.07
C ASP A 201 20.07 10.59 -32.66
N SER A 202 19.09 11.23 -33.29
CA SER A 202 17.65 11.05 -32.97
C SER A 202 16.80 10.56 -34.14
N LEU A 203 17.40 10.43 -35.33
CA LEU A 203 16.71 10.07 -36.58
C LEU A 203 17.00 8.63 -37.04
N VAL A 204 18.07 8.01 -36.53
CA VAL A 204 18.43 6.63 -36.88
C VAL A 204 17.62 5.63 -36.05
N PRO A 205 17.35 4.41 -36.53
CA PRO A 205 16.59 3.42 -35.76
C PRO A 205 17.20 3.07 -34.40
N VAL A 206 16.36 2.76 -33.41
CA VAL A 206 16.78 2.40 -32.04
C VAL A 206 17.83 1.28 -32.02
N GLN A 207 17.72 0.30 -32.92
CA GLN A 207 18.67 -0.81 -33.00
C GLN A 207 20.12 -0.34 -33.25
N CYS A 208 20.33 0.78 -33.97
CA CYS A 208 21.66 1.34 -34.20
C CYS A 208 22.34 1.78 -32.89
N HIS A 209 21.56 2.29 -31.93
CA HIS A 209 22.06 2.62 -30.59
C HIS A 209 22.40 1.36 -29.78
N VAL A 210 21.55 0.34 -29.86
CA VAL A 210 21.75 -0.94 -29.15
C VAL A 210 22.99 -1.68 -29.67
N GLN A 211 23.30 -1.57 -30.97
CA GLN A 211 24.48 -2.18 -31.59
C GLN A 211 25.77 -1.36 -31.43
N GLY A 212 25.68 -0.14 -30.88
CA GLY A 212 26.82 0.76 -30.75
C GLY A 212 27.33 1.30 -32.08
N SER A 213 26.46 1.39 -33.09
CA SER A 213 26.80 1.90 -34.44
C SER A 213 26.69 3.42 -34.57
N VAL A 214 26.24 4.10 -33.51
CA VAL A 214 26.05 5.56 -33.43
C VAL A 214 27.19 6.23 -32.69
N LYS A 215 27.38 7.53 -32.92
CA LYS A 215 28.36 8.30 -32.14
C LYS A 215 27.85 8.52 -30.73
N LEU A 216 28.74 8.38 -29.76
CA LEU A 216 28.49 8.72 -28.36
C LEU A 216 29.03 10.12 -28.08
N TYR A 217 28.44 10.83 -27.12
CA TYR A 217 29.01 12.07 -26.60
C TYR A 217 30.40 11.85 -26.00
N SER A 218 31.24 12.89 -25.98
CA SER A 218 32.55 12.81 -25.34
C SER A 218 32.44 12.76 -23.80
N ASP A 219 33.38 12.08 -23.13
CA ASP A 219 33.37 11.88 -21.66
C ASP A 219 33.39 13.19 -20.85
N GLU A 220 33.82 14.31 -21.43
CA GLU A 220 33.80 15.65 -20.79
C GLU A 220 32.40 16.29 -20.81
N GLU A 221 31.53 15.93 -21.75
CA GLU A 221 30.18 16.50 -21.91
C GLU A 221 29.12 15.75 -21.08
N ILE A 222 29.28 14.44 -20.88
CA ILE A 222 28.37 13.62 -20.07
C ILE A 222 29.00 13.34 -18.70
N THR A 223 28.61 14.12 -17.69
CA THR A 223 28.74 13.64 -16.31
C THR A 223 27.68 12.54 -16.07
N LEU A 224 28.07 11.29 -16.34
CA LEU A 224 27.29 10.04 -16.17
C LEU A 224 26.49 10.00 -14.85
N SER A 225 26.97 10.69 -13.81
CA SER A 225 26.37 10.75 -12.49
C SER A 225 25.20 11.74 -12.32
N LYS A 226 25.07 12.80 -13.15
CA LYS A 226 24.10 13.88 -12.87
C LYS A 226 22.70 13.60 -13.44
N TYR A 227 22.61 12.99 -14.62
CA TYR A 227 21.36 12.78 -15.34
C TYR A 227 20.76 11.39 -15.12
N PHE A 228 21.58 10.35 -15.15
CA PHE A 228 21.10 8.96 -15.10
C PHE A 228 20.84 8.44 -13.69
N VAL A 229 21.59 8.92 -12.69
CA VAL A 229 21.41 8.49 -11.30
C VAL A 229 19.98 8.73 -10.80
N PRO A 230 19.36 9.90 -10.96
CA PRO A 230 17.97 10.11 -10.55
C PRO A 230 16.97 9.16 -11.22
N TRP A 231 17.16 8.84 -12.51
CA TRP A 231 16.30 7.93 -13.25
C TRP A 231 16.47 6.48 -12.77
N VAL A 232 17.71 6.01 -12.61
CA VAL A 232 18.02 4.68 -12.06
C VAL A 232 17.45 4.55 -10.64
N MET A 233 17.64 5.57 -9.80
CA MET A 233 17.09 5.59 -8.45
C MET A 233 15.56 5.56 -8.43
N THR A 234 14.91 6.21 -9.40
CA THR A 234 13.44 6.16 -9.56
C THR A 234 12.96 4.77 -9.95
N VAL A 235 13.66 4.09 -10.86
CA VAL A 235 13.37 2.70 -11.22
C VAL A 235 13.59 1.75 -10.04
N LEU A 236 14.66 1.92 -9.26
CA LEU A 236 14.89 1.15 -8.04
C LEU A 236 13.79 1.39 -6.99
N PHE A 237 13.35 2.63 -6.84
CA PHE A 237 12.21 2.97 -5.98
C PHE A 237 10.94 2.25 -6.46
N LEU A 238 10.66 2.25 -7.76
CA LEU A 238 9.53 1.52 -8.36
C LEU A 238 9.58 0.01 -8.08
N ILE A 239 10.73 -0.63 -8.28
CA ILE A 239 10.92 -2.07 -8.01
C ILE A 239 10.63 -2.37 -6.54
N PHE A 240 11.12 -1.54 -5.63
CA PHE A 240 10.89 -1.71 -4.19
C PHE A 240 9.39 -1.60 -3.83
N GLU A 241 8.69 -0.61 -4.40
CA GLU A 241 7.25 -0.43 -4.16
C GLU A 241 6.43 -1.59 -4.75
N TYR A 242 6.78 -2.07 -5.95
CA TYR A 242 6.19 -3.28 -6.54
C TYR A 242 6.35 -4.49 -5.64
N LYS A 243 7.57 -4.72 -5.15
CA LYS A 243 7.86 -5.81 -4.22
C LYS A 243 7.00 -5.69 -2.96
N ALA A 244 6.91 -4.50 -2.38
CA ALA A 244 6.12 -4.26 -1.17
C ALA A 244 4.62 -4.52 -1.41
N ALA A 245 4.06 -4.02 -2.52
CA ALA A 245 2.68 -4.23 -2.89
C ALA A 245 2.36 -5.71 -3.17
N LEU A 246 3.24 -6.41 -3.91
CA LEU A 246 3.09 -7.84 -4.19
C LEU A 246 3.05 -8.67 -2.90
N LEU A 247 3.98 -8.42 -1.96
CA LEU A 247 4.01 -9.15 -0.69
C LEU A 247 2.70 -8.99 0.11
N ARG A 248 2.09 -7.80 0.10
CA ARG A 248 0.79 -7.55 0.73
C ARG A 248 -0.35 -8.39 0.13
N THR A 249 -0.32 -8.66 -1.19
CA THR A 249 -1.34 -9.48 -1.87
C THR A 249 -1.24 -10.99 -1.59
N TYR A 250 -0.10 -11.47 -1.09
CA TYR A 250 0.14 -12.86 -0.71
C TYR A 250 -0.05 -13.11 0.80
N ASP A 251 -0.70 -12.18 1.50
CA ASP A 251 -0.94 -12.25 2.94
C ASP A 251 0.34 -12.27 3.80
N TYR A 252 1.49 -11.92 3.23
CA TYR A 252 2.71 -11.58 3.98
C TYR A 252 2.64 -10.13 4.49
N GLY A 253 1.45 -9.68 4.93
CA GLY A 253 1.04 -8.28 5.08
C GLY A 253 1.90 -7.38 5.97
N ASP A 254 1.32 -6.30 6.53
CA ASP A 254 2.05 -5.31 7.36
C ASP A 254 2.68 -5.90 8.64
N GLN A 255 2.37 -7.17 8.94
CA GLN A 255 2.94 -7.99 10.01
C GLN A 255 4.30 -8.63 9.64
N ASP A 256 4.68 -8.64 8.36
CA ASP A 256 6.01 -9.04 7.93
C ASP A 256 7.05 -7.96 8.20
N LEU A 257 7.55 -7.94 9.44
CA LEU A 257 8.52 -6.96 9.91
C LEU A 257 9.81 -6.89 9.07
N ILE A 258 10.18 -8.01 8.45
CA ILE A 258 11.40 -8.13 7.63
C ILE A 258 11.08 -7.75 6.17
N GLY A 259 9.83 -7.89 5.72
CA GLY A 259 9.40 -7.50 4.38
C GLY A 259 10.05 -8.32 3.27
N LEU A 260 10.34 -9.60 3.51
CA LEU A 260 10.91 -10.55 2.54
C LEU A 260 9.96 -11.74 2.26
N GLY A 261 8.74 -11.70 2.80
CA GLY A 261 7.71 -12.70 2.60
C GLY A 261 8.15 -14.09 3.06
N ALA A 262 8.10 -15.06 2.15
CA ALA A 262 8.49 -16.45 2.42
C ALA A 262 9.93 -16.60 2.93
N LEU A 263 10.83 -15.68 2.53
CA LEU A 263 12.24 -15.71 2.88
C LEU A 263 12.51 -15.13 4.29
N SER A 264 11.56 -14.40 4.87
CA SER A 264 11.73 -13.76 6.19
C SER A 264 12.15 -14.76 7.28
N LYS A 265 11.56 -15.96 7.28
CA LYS A 265 11.90 -17.03 8.26
C LYS A 265 13.35 -17.51 8.12
N ASN A 266 13.85 -17.64 6.89
CA ASN A 266 15.20 -18.12 6.61
C ASN A 266 16.23 -17.05 6.98
N VAL A 267 15.94 -15.79 6.63
CA VAL A 267 16.79 -14.64 6.96
C VAL A 267 16.87 -14.46 8.48
N LEU A 268 15.75 -14.57 9.19
CA LEU A 268 15.75 -14.45 10.65
C LEU A 268 16.50 -15.61 11.31
N ALA A 269 16.33 -16.84 10.82
CA ALA A 269 17.08 -17.99 11.33
C ALA A 269 18.59 -17.83 11.11
N LEU A 270 19.02 -17.40 9.92
CA LEU A 270 20.42 -17.12 9.61
C LEU A 270 20.98 -15.98 10.48
N TRP A 271 20.21 -14.91 10.65
CA TRP A 271 20.56 -13.78 11.51
C TRP A 271 20.70 -14.21 12.99
N SER A 272 19.83 -15.09 13.47
CA SER A 272 19.90 -15.66 14.84
C SER A 272 21.20 -16.42 15.07
N ARG A 273 21.60 -17.27 14.10
CA ARG A 273 22.81 -18.07 14.17
C ARG A 273 24.07 -17.23 14.14
N TRP A 274 24.04 -16.15 13.34
CA TRP A 274 25.18 -15.25 13.18
C TRP A 274 25.42 -14.36 14.40
N ARG A 275 24.35 -13.89 15.07
CA ARG A 275 24.48 -12.87 16.13
C ARG A 275 24.32 -13.40 17.56
N HIS A 276 23.63 -14.52 17.77
CA HIS A 276 23.25 -14.98 19.10
C HIS A 276 23.92 -16.32 19.49
N PRO A 277 24.10 -16.58 20.80
CA PRO A 277 24.59 -17.87 21.29
C PRO A 277 23.64 -19.03 20.93
N LYS A 278 24.16 -20.27 20.98
CA LYS A 278 23.47 -21.48 20.49
C LYS A 278 22.07 -21.71 21.08
N ASN A 279 21.83 -21.30 22.34
CA ASN A 279 20.53 -21.40 23.00
C ASN A 279 19.44 -20.50 22.40
N LEU A 280 19.83 -19.47 21.62
CA LEU A 280 18.93 -18.53 20.97
C LEU A 280 18.86 -18.77 19.44
N HIS A 281 19.37 -19.90 18.96
CA HIS A 281 19.26 -20.25 17.55
C HIS A 281 17.84 -20.66 17.22
N LEU A 282 17.22 -19.95 16.27
CA LEU A 282 15.86 -20.29 15.85
C LEU A 282 15.85 -21.66 15.16
N PRO A 283 14.97 -22.58 15.59
CA PRO A 283 14.80 -23.85 14.92
C PRO A 283 14.14 -23.65 13.56
N HIS A 284 14.17 -24.69 12.72
CA HIS A 284 13.40 -24.66 11.49
C HIS A 284 11.90 -24.63 11.81
N MET A 285 11.21 -23.59 11.33
CA MET A 285 9.76 -23.45 11.45
C MET A 285 9.05 -23.83 10.14
N SER A 286 7.98 -24.62 10.27
CA SER A 286 6.98 -24.81 9.21
C SER A 286 6.30 -23.49 8.87
N THR A 287 5.68 -23.40 7.69
CA THR A 287 5.00 -22.18 7.25
C THR A 287 3.84 -21.77 8.17
N LYS A 288 3.15 -22.74 8.78
CA LYS A 288 2.06 -22.48 9.74
C LYS A 288 2.58 -21.91 11.06
N GLU A 289 3.64 -22.53 11.62
CA GLU A 289 4.32 -22.01 12.82
C GLU A 289 4.82 -20.59 12.60
N TRP A 290 5.49 -20.34 11.47
CA TRP A 290 6.02 -19.01 11.14
C TRP A 290 4.92 -17.95 11.08
N ARG A 291 3.81 -18.22 10.38
CA ARG A 291 2.69 -17.27 10.29
C ARG A 291 2.10 -16.97 11.66
N TYR A 292 1.86 -17.99 12.49
CA TYR A 292 1.34 -17.78 13.85
C TYR A 292 2.28 -16.91 14.68
N VAL A 293 3.56 -17.28 14.75
CA VAL A 293 4.57 -16.56 15.55
C VAL A 293 4.74 -15.13 15.06
N GLN A 294 4.78 -14.94 13.75
CA GLN A 294 4.91 -13.63 13.11
C GLN A 294 3.72 -12.72 13.44
N ASN A 295 2.49 -13.24 13.34
CA ASN A 295 1.28 -12.48 13.62
C ASN A 295 1.19 -12.09 15.11
N GLU A 296 1.41 -13.04 16.02
CA GLU A 296 1.40 -12.79 17.47
C GLU A 296 2.50 -11.80 17.88
N PHE A 297 3.72 -11.95 17.33
CA PHE A 297 4.82 -11.03 17.59
C PHE A 297 4.51 -9.62 17.08
N ALA A 298 3.92 -9.49 15.90
CA ALA A 298 3.54 -8.20 15.34
C ALA A 298 2.50 -7.49 16.24
N LEU A 299 1.48 -8.21 16.71
CA LEU A 299 0.48 -7.67 17.64
C LEU A 299 1.12 -7.20 18.96
N GLU A 300 2.00 -8.01 19.56
CA GLU A 300 2.75 -7.61 20.75
C GLU A 300 3.59 -6.35 20.52
N LEU A 301 4.29 -6.28 19.38
CA LEU A 301 5.16 -5.17 19.07
C LEU A 301 4.38 -3.88 18.83
N PHE A 302 3.28 -3.93 18.07
CA PHE A 302 2.47 -2.76 17.77
C PHE A 302 1.79 -2.20 19.02
N ALA A 303 1.26 -3.07 19.89
CA ALA A 303 0.70 -2.65 21.17
C ALA A 303 1.76 -1.96 22.05
N ALA A 304 2.95 -2.56 22.16
CA ALA A 304 4.05 -1.99 22.95
C ALA A 304 4.56 -0.65 22.39
N GLN A 305 4.67 -0.50 21.06
CA GLN A 305 5.08 0.75 20.43
C GLN A 305 4.05 1.86 20.64
N ARG A 306 2.75 1.58 20.43
CA ARG A 306 1.67 2.55 20.67
C ARG A 306 1.69 3.03 22.10
N ARG A 307 1.82 2.11 23.07
CA ARG A 307 1.91 2.42 24.49
C ARG A 307 3.11 3.30 24.82
N GLY A 308 4.32 2.92 24.39
CA GLY A 308 5.53 3.69 24.68
C GLY A 308 5.52 5.12 24.10
N LEU A 309 4.89 5.30 22.93
CA LEU A 309 4.69 6.64 22.35
C LEU A 309 3.69 7.48 23.16
N LEU A 310 2.59 6.87 23.63
CA LEU A 310 1.60 7.55 24.47
C LEU A 310 2.15 7.89 25.86
N GLU A 311 2.90 6.98 26.48
CA GLU A 311 3.65 7.26 27.72
C GLU A 311 4.53 8.49 27.55
N GLY A 312 5.25 8.57 26.42
CA GLY A 312 6.09 9.72 26.10
C GLY A 312 5.33 11.04 25.89
N VAL A 313 4.02 11.00 25.58
CA VAL A 313 3.14 12.17 25.51
C VAL A 313 2.56 12.51 26.89
N MET A 314 2.15 11.50 27.66
CA MET A 314 1.56 11.65 28.99
C MET A 314 2.56 12.17 30.02
N GLN A 315 3.82 11.76 29.92
CA GLN A 315 4.90 12.15 30.84
C GLN A 315 5.41 13.57 30.61
N VAL A 316 4.94 14.30 29.59
CA VAL A 316 5.41 15.67 29.31
C VAL A 316 4.84 16.64 30.35
N PRO A 317 5.69 17.31 31.17
CA PRO A 317 5.22 18.28 32.16
C PRO A 317 4.45 19.42 31.50
N ALA A 318 3.42 19.94 32.18
CA ALA A 318 2.58 21.03 31.68
C ALA A 318 3.38 22.30 31.31
N ASN A 319 4.47 22.58 32.05
CA ASN A 319 5.34 23.75 31.85
C ASN A 319 6.46 23.53 30.81
N THR A 320 6.39 22.45 30.03
CA THR A 320 7.39 22.16 29.01
C THR A 320 7.19 23.05 27.78
N LYS A 321 8.30 23.55 27.23
CA LYS A 321 8.39 24.24 25.94
C LYS A 321 7.51 23.56 24.86
N HIS A 322 6.66 24.34 24.20
CA HIS A 322 5.62 23.87 23.28
C HIS A 322 6.15 22.90 22.19
N TRP A 323 7.35 23.16 21.64
CA TRP A 323 7.93 22.31 20.60
C TRP A 323 8.27 20.90 21.06
N ARG A 324 8.63 20.69 22.34
CA ARG A 324 8.89 19.32 22.85
C ARG A 324 7.60 18.50 22.87
N ARG A 325 6.49 19.10 23.31
CA ARG A 325 5.16 18.47 23.28
C ARG A 325 4.76 18.16 21.83
N LEU A 326 4.93 19.13 20.94
CA LEU A 326 4.63 18.99 19.52
C LEU A 326 5.45 17.88 18.85
N ASN A 327 6.73 17.74 19.19
CA ASN A 327 7.58 16.66 18.70
C ASN A 327 7.09 15.27 19.16
N LYS A 328 6.61 15.13 20.40
CA LYS A 328 6.03 13.88 20.89
C LYS A 328 4.71 13.55 20.18
N THR A 329 3.84 14.54 20.00
CA THR A 329 2.62 14.41 19.19
C THR A 329 2.94 14.05 17.74
N TYR A 330 3.99 14.63 17.15
CA TYR A 330 4.47 14.30 15.80
C TYR A 330 4.91 12.84 15.70
N GLN A 331 5.73 12.34 16.63
CA GLN A 331 6.16 10.94 16.64
C GLN A 331 4.97 9.97 16.73
N TYR A 332 3.97 10.30 17.55
CA TYR A 332 2.74 9.52 17.66
C TYR A 332 1.90 9.58 16.38
N ALA A 333 1.69 10.77 15.82
CA ALA A 333 0.94 10.97 14.58
C ALA A 333 1.63 10.29 13.39
N GLU A 334 2.96 10.35 13.31
CA GLU A 334 3.75 9.65 12.30
C GLU A 334 3.58 8.13 12.41
N HIS A 335 3.68 7.57 13.62
CA HIS A 335 3.42 6.15 13.83
C HIS A 335 2.02 5.75 13.36
N ARG A 336 1.01 6.55 13.67
CA ARG A 336 -0.37 6.28 13.27
C ARG A 336 -0.59 6.41 11.76
N HIS A 337 0.04 7.41 11.12
CA HIS A 337 0.04 7.55 9.67
C HIS A 337 0.62 6.31 8.99
N TRP A 338 1.77 5.80 9.45
CA TRP A 338 2.39 4.59 8.88
C TRP A 338 1.56 3.30 9.03
N GLN A 339 0.63 3.27 9.98
CA GLN A 339 -0.28 2.13 10.18
C GLN A 339 -1.58 2.23 9.38
N SER A 340 -1.88 3.40 8.81
CA SER A 340 -3.08 3.65 8.01
C SER A 340 -2.86 3.31 6.53
N LEU A 341 -3.88 3.49 5.69
CA LEU A 341 -3.76 3.33 4.24
C LEU A 341 -3.08 4.52 3.54
N LEU A 342 -2.94 5.65 4.23
CA LEU A 342 -2.42 6.91 3.69
C LEU A 342 -1.01 6.85 3.08
N PRO A 343 -0.03 6.09 3.63
CA PRO A 343 1.29 5.97 3.02
C PRO A 343 1.27 5.38 1.61
N LEU A 344 0.25 4.59 1.26
CA LEU A 344 0.10 3.98 -0.07
C LEU A 344 -0.17 5.03 -1.15
N ALA A 345 -0.74 6.18 -0.78
CA ALA A 345 -0.98 7.29 -1.71
C ALA A 345 0.33 7.93 -2.23
N PHE A 346 1.38 7.95 -1.40
CA PHE A 346 2.64 8.60 -1.74
C PHE A 346 3.29 8.06 -3.02
N PRO A 347 3.59 6.74 -3.14
CA PRO A 347 4.24 6.23 -4.34
C PRO A 347 3.32 6.28 -5.56
N MET A 348 2.00 6.16 -5.40
CA MET A 348 1.04 6.33 -6.51
C MET A 348 1.10 7.75 -7.10
N ILE A 349 1.02 8.78 -6.25
CA ILE A 349 1.08 10.19 -6.68
C ILE A 349 2.45 10.49 -7.29
N PHE A 350 3.52 10.03 -6.63
CA PHE A 350 4.88 10.22 -7.11
C PHE A 350 5.07 9.66 -8.52
N MET A 351 4.66 8.41 -8.76
CA MET A 351 4.83 7.77 -10.08
C MET A 351 3.94 8.38 -11.15
N MET A 352 2.71 8.77 -10.79
CA MET A 352 1.82 9.48 -11.71
C MET A 352 2.43 10.80 -12.18
N VAL A 353 2.90 11.63 -11.25
CA VAL A 353 3.51 12.92 -11.58
C VAL A 353 4.82 12.72 -12.33
N TYR A 354 5.63 11.74 -11.94
CA TYR A 354 6.87 11.40 -12.64
C TYR A 354 6.61 11.03 -14.11
N GLY A 355 5.71 10.07 -14.35
CA GLY A 355 5.36 9.63 -15.71
C GLY A 355 4.73 10.75 -16.54
N PHE A 356 3.87 11.58 -15.93
CA PHE A 356 3.27 12.73 -16.61
C PHE A 356 4.29 13.78 -17.02
N VAL A 357 5.18 14.20 -16.11
CA VAL A 357 6.22 15.18 -16.42
C VAL A 357 7.20 14.62 -17.43
N GLN A 358 7.59 13.34 -17.32
CA GLN A 358 8.47 12.70 -18.30
C GLN A 358 7.85 12.64 -19.70
N MET A 359 6.58 12.25 -19.79
CA MET A 359 5.84 12.28 -21.06
C MET A 359 5.80 13.69 -21.66
N LEU A 360 5.52 14.71 -20.84
CA LEU A 360 5.50 16.10 -21.29
C LEU A 360 6.87 16.53 -21.81
N MET A 361 7.95 16.22 -21.09
CA MET A 361 9.32 16.56 -21.51
C MET A 361 9.68 15.91 -22.84
N PHE A 362 9.44 14.60 -23.02
CA PHE A 362 9.72 13.94 -24.29
C PHE A 362 8.86 14.48 -25.45
N ARG A 363 7.64 14.93 -25.16
CA ARG A 363 6.79 15.57 -26.18
C ARG A 363 7.25 16.95 -26.58
N LEU A 364 7.73 17.75 -25.63
CA LEU A 364 8.31 19.05 -25.91
C LEU A 364 9.58 18.88 -26.74
N GLU A 365 10.47 17.97 -26.35
CA GLU A 365 11.70 17.64 -27.10
C GLU A 365 11.38 17.17 -28.53
N LEU A 366 10.37 16.31 -28.70
CA LEU A 366 9.94 15.82 -30.00
C LEU A 366 9.50 16.97 -30.94
N GLY A 367 8.87 18.01 -30.41
CA GLY A 367 8.45 19.18 -31.19
C GLY A 367 9.59 20.09 -31.65
N GLU A 368 10.79 19.93 -31.10
CA GLU A 368 11.98 20.73 -31.46
C GLU A 368 12.88 20.05 -32.52
N ILE A 369 12.67 18.75 -32.81
CA ILE A 369 13.52 17.99 -33.74
C ILE A 369 13.12 18.27 -35.19
N ASN A 370 14.02 18.89 -35.95
CA ASN A 370 13.87 19.06 -37.40
C ASN A 370 13.95 17.71 -38.13
N GLY A 371 13.01 17.44 -39.04
CA GLY A 371 13.01 16.22 -39.87
C GLY A 371 12.02 15.14 -39.44
N ILE A 372 11.24 15.36 -38.37
CA ILE A 372 10.14 14.47 -37.99
C ILE A 372 8.81 15.07 -38.42
N GLU A 373 8.10 14.37 -39.30
CA GLU A 373 6.74 14.75 -39.69
C GLU A 373 5.70 14.04 -38.84
N PHE A 374 4.72 14.80 -38.37
CA PHE A 374 3.61 14.28 -37.57
C PHE A 374 2.40 14.02 -38.44
N ASP A 375 1.98 12.75 -38.52
CA ASP A 375 0.64 12.45 -39.00
C ASP A 375 -0.36 12.67 -37.86
N SER A 376 -1.23 13.67 -38.04
CA SER A 376 -2.32 14.00 -37.11
C SER A 376 -3.59 13.16 -37.36
N SER A 377 -3.58 12.30 -38.37
CA SER A 377 -4.70 11.41 -38.66
C SER A 377 -4.94 10.44 -37.50
N MET A 378 -6.22 10.14 -37.24
CA MET A 378 -6.61 9.20 -36.19
C MET A 378 -6.86 7.83 -36.81
N GLY A 379 -5.84 6.98 -36.77
CA GLY A 379 -5.91 5.59 -37.25
C GLY A 379 -6.65 4.66 -36.29
N PHE A 380 -6.91 3.43 -36.75
CA PHE A 380 -7.56 2.39 -35.95
C PHE A 380 -6.85 2.12 -34.61
N GLY A 381 -5.51 2.09 -34.61
CA GLY A 381 -4.69 1.88 -33.42
C GLY A 381 -4.85 2.97 -32.35
N GLN A 382 -5.26 4.18 -32.74
CA GLN A 382 -5.53 5.29 -31.82
C GLN A 382 -6.97 5.28 -31.27
N ILE A 383 -7.93 4.80 -32.07
CA ILE A 383 -9.35 4.78 -31.71
C ILE A 383 -9.67 3.64 -30.73
N ILE A 384 -9.08 2.46 -30.94
CA ILE A 384 -9.38 1.28 -30.12
C ILE A 384 -9.12 1.53 -28.62
N PRO A 385 -7.96 2.05 -28.19
CA PRO A 385 -7.71 2.35 -26.78
C PRO A 385 -8.70 3.34 -26.17
N LEU A 386 -9.21 4.31 -26.96
CA LEU A 386 -10.21 5.26 -26.51
C LEU A 386 -11.58 4.61 -26.30
N ILE A 387 -12.00 3.71 -27.20
CA ILE A 387 -13.26 2.97 -27.08
C ILE A 387 -13.21 2.01 -25.89
N LEU A 388 -12.06 1.35 -25.65
CA LEU A 388 -11.89 0.43 -24.55
C LEU A 388 -12.16 1.08 -23.18
N LEU A 389 -11.93 2.39 -23.03
CA LEU A 389 -12.26 3.15 -21.82
C LEU A 389 -13.75 3.12 -21.45
N ALA A 390 -14.65 2.72 -22.35
CA ALA A 390 -16.06 2.54 -22.05
C ALA A 390 -16.35 1.25 -21.25
N LEU A 391 -15.55 0.19 -21.43
CA LEU A 391 -15.82 -1.12 -20.82
C LEU A 391 -15.86 -1.11 -19.28
N PRO A 392 -14.99 -0.37 -18.55
CA PRO A 392 -15.06 -0.32 -17.09
C PRO A 392 -16.40 0.25 -16.61
N PHE A 393 -16.94 1.23 -17.32
CA PHE A 393 -18.27 1.80 -17.00
C PHE A 393 -19.39 0.80 -17.28
N LEU A 394 -19.28 -0.01 -18.33
CA LEU A 394 -20.24 -1.09 -18.61
C LEU A 394 -20.20 -2.16 -17.53
N ALA A 395 -19.01 -2.61 -17.10
CA ALA A 395 -18.85 -3.58 -16.03
C ALA A 395 -19.44 -3.07 -14.69
N ALA A 396 -19.21 -1.80 -14.36
CA ALA A 396 -19.82 -1.18 -13.18
C ALA A 396 -21.34 -1.02 -13.30
N ALA A 397 -21.84 -0.74 -14.51
CA ALA A 397 -23.27 -0.59 -14.78
C ALA A 397 -24.01 -1.93 -14.70
N GLU A 398 -23.41 -3.02 -15.16
CA GLU A 398 -23.95 -4.39 -15.11
C GLU A 398 -24.16 -4.83 -13.66
N LEU A 399 -23.13 -4.68 -12.81
CA LEU A 399 -23.23 -4.98 -11.38
C LEU A 399 -24.29 -4.10 -10.69
N TYR A 400 -24.38 -2.83 -11.10
CA TYR A 400 -25.41 -1.94 -10.59
C TYR A 400 -26.82 -2.38 -11.01
N SER A 401 -27.02 -2.90 -12.23
CA SER A 401 -28.34 -3.40 -12.66
C SER A 401 -28.71 -4.72 -12.01
N GLU A 402 -27.76 -5.64 -11.85
CA GLU A 402 -27.97 -6.92 -11.15
C GLU A 402 -28.39 -6.71 -9.68
N SER A 403 -27.81 -5.68 -9.04
CA SER A 403 -28.16 -5.33 -7.66
C SER A 403 -29.64 -4.89 -7.48
N LYS A 404 -30.31 -4.47 -8.56
CA LYS A 404 -31.73 -4.05 -8.54
C LYS A 404 -32.70 -5.19 -8.81
N THR A 405 -32.25 -6.27 -9.45
CA THR A 405 -33.11 -7.39 -9.86
C THR A 405 -33.30 -8.44 -8.76
N VAL A 406 -32.60 -8.33 -7.63
CA VAL A 406 -32.75 -9.23 -6.48
C VAL A 406 -33.66 -8.57 -5.43
N PRO A 407 -34.93 -9.00 -5.25
CA PRO A 407 -35.72 -8.63 -4.09
C PRO A 407 -35.03 -9.18 -2.84
N LEU A 408 -35.02 -8.39 -1.75
CA LEU A 408 -34.56 -8.79 -0.43
C LEU A 408 -35.22 -10.10 0.02
N GLN A 409 -34.61 -11.25 -0.29
CA GLN A 409 -34.71 -12.43 0.54
C GLN A 409 -33.50 -12.40 1.47
N THR A 410 -33.73 -11.91 2.68
CA THR A 410 -33.05 -12.39 3.87
C THR A 410 -33.39 -13.88 4.04
N LYS A 411 -32.75 -14.73 3.24
CA LYS A 411 -32.45 -16.10 3.65
C LYS A 411 -30.97 -16.12 3.98
N PRO A 412 -30.55 -16.57 5.17
CA PRO A 412 -29.15 -16.87 5.39
C PRO A 412 -28.81 -17.98 4.40
N LEU A 413 -28.06 -17.63 3.34
CA LEU A 413 -27.41 -18.61 2.50
C LEU A 413 -26.37 -19.28 3.38
N GLU A 414 -26.69 -20.49 3.86
CA GLU A 414 -25.71 -21.49 4.25
C GLU A 414 -24.81 -21.76 3.04
N PHE A 415 -23.81 -20.89 2.84
CA PHE A 415 -22.68 -21.19 1.99
C PHE A 415 -21.71 -22.00 2.85
N SER A 416 -21.72 -23.31 2.61
CA SER A 416 -20.84 -24.28 3.26
C SER A 416 -19.39 -23.79 3.23
N SER A 417 -18.91 -23.31 4.39
CA SER A 417 -17.52 -22.90 4.61
C SER A 417 -16.64 -24.13 4.74
N ALA A 418 -16.37 -24.80 3.62
CA ALA A 418 -15.31 -25.79 3.55
C ALA A 418 -13.97 -25.09 3.31
N ALA A 419 -13.29 -24.82 4.43
CA ALA A 419 -11.85 -24.64 4.58
C ALA A 419 -11.16 -23.49 3.80
N THR A 420 -10.94 -22.37 4.50
CA THR A 420 -9.60 -21.76 4.59
C THR A 420 -9.54 -20.77 5.76
N GLY A 421 -8.99 -21.24 6.89
CA GLY A 421 -8.21 -20.41 7.82
C GLY A 421 -8.94 -19.32 8.59
N GLU A 422 -10.10 -19.62 9.17
CA GLU A 422 -10.61 -18.82 10.29
C GLU A 422 -9.56 -18.77 11.41
N SER A 423 -9.37 -17.54 11.90
CA SER A 423 -8.55 -17.23 13.06
C SER A 423 -9.09 -18.02 14.25
N THR A 424 -8.45 -19.14 14.52
CA THR A 424 -8.72 -20.04 15.65
C THR A 424 -8.50 -19.34 17.00
N SER A 425 -8.06 -18.08 17.00
CA SER A 425 -7.90 -17.25 18.19
C SER A 425 -9.15 -16.46 18.62
N ALA A 426 -10.25 -16.41 17.85
CA ALA A 426 -11.44 -15.64 18.22
C ALA A 426 -12.59 -16.51 18.77
N ILE A 427 -12.83 -17.67 18.16
CA ILE A 427 -13.90 -18.62 18.56
C ILE A 427 -13.45 -19.48 19.75
N GLU A 428 -12.17 -19.86 19.80
CA GLU A 428 -11.59 -20.57 20.96
C GLU A 428 -11.45 -19.63 22.18
N PHE A 429 -11.36 -18.32 21.96
CA PHE A 429 -11.16 -17.30 22.99
C PHE A 429 -12.46 -16.82 23.65
N THR A 430 -13.59 -16.94 22.96
CA THR A 430 -14.93 -16.73 23.56
C THR A 430 -15.37 -17.93 24.40
N ALA A 431 -15.04 -19.16 24.00
CA ALA A 431 -15.32 -20.36 24.80
C ALA A 431 -14.41 -20.49 26.05
N MET A 432 -13.17 -19.97 26.01
CA MET A 432 -12.21 -20.04 27.12
C MET A 432 -12.34 -18.91 28.15
N ASN A 433 -13.19 -17.91 27.89
CA ASN A 433 -13.51 -16.81 28.81
C ASN A 433 -14.71 -17.11 29.72
N ARG A 434 -14.91 -18.37 30.13
CA ARG A 434 -15.76 -18.62 31.32
C ARG A 434 -15.15 -17.83 32.48
N THR A 435 -15.89 -16.83 32.95
CA THR A 435 -15.63 -16.15 34.21
C THR A 435 -15.36 -17.22 35.25
N LEU A 436 -14.19 -17.13 35.86
CA LEU A 436 -13.83 -17.95 37.01
C LEU A 436 -14.67 -17.39 38.17
N THR A 437 -15.96 -17.71 38.18
CA THR A 437 -16.82 -17.51 39.33
C THR A 437 -16.36 -18.54 40.34
N LEU A 438 -15.87 -18.07 41.48
CA LEU A 438 -15.85 -18.88 42.70
C LEU A 438 -17.23 -19.58 42.81
N PRO A 439 -17.30 -20.83 43.29
CA PRO A 439 -18.58 -21.49 43.51
C PRO A 439 -19.54 -20.52 44.20
N MET A 440 -20.75 -20.36 43.66
CA MET A 440 -21.84 -19.62 44.30
C MET A 440 -22.24 -20.34 45.59
N THR A 441 -21.39 -20.24 46.60
CA THR A 441 -21.61 -20.66 47.97
C THR A 441 -20.85 -19.67 48.85
N SER A 442 -21.39 -18.44 48.95
CA SER A 442 -21.32 -17.54 50.13
C SER A 442 -21.32 -16.02 49.82
N SER A 443 -21.40 -15.57 48.56
CA SER A 443 -21.26 -14.13 48.24
C SER A 443 -22.42 -13.21 48.68
N ALA A 444 -23.48 -13.75 49.29
CA ALA A 444 -24.47 -12.92 49.99
C ALA A 444 -24.10 -12.67 51.47
N ASP A 445 -23.04 -13.30 51.99
CA ASP A 445 -22.74 -13.32 53.43
C ASP A 445 -21.27 -12.98 53.79
N SER A 446 -20.44 -12.58 52.81
CA SER A 446 -19.10 -12.03 53.07
C SER A 446 -19.03 -10.55 52.68
N GLY A 447 -18.91 -9.68 53.68
CA GLY A 447 -18.84 -8.22 53.54
C GLY A 447 -17.56 -7.67 52.88
N ASP A 448 -16.90 -8.40 51.97
CA ASP A 448 -15.66 -7.96 51.32
C ASP A 448 -15.99 -7.12 50.06
N SER A 449 -16.34 -5.85 50.29
CA SER A 449 -16.67 -4.88 49.24
C SER A 449 -15.59 -4.75 48.15
N GLU A 450 -14.32 -5.05 48.45
CA GLU A 450 -13.22 -5.05 47.48
C GLU A 450 -13.37 -6.18 46.46
N LEU A 451 -13.81 -7.38 46.90
CA LEU A 451 -13.95 -8.54 46.04
C LEU A 451 -15.07 -8.36 45.01
N VAL A 452 -16.21 -7.82 45.45
CA VAL A 452 -17.36 -7.49 44.57
C VAL A 452 -16.94 -6.50 43.48
N GLN A 453 -16.17 -5.47 43.84
CA GLN A 453 -15.67 -4.48 42.88
C GLN A 453 -14.68 -5.10 41.88
N LEU A 454 -13.83 -6.02 42.32
CA LEU A 454 -12.88 -6.73 41.46
C LEU A 454 -13.57 -7.66 40.45
N GLU A 455 -14.64 -8.35 40.86
CA GLU A 455 -15.45 -9.18 39.98
C GLU A 455 -16.16 -8.34 38.90
N GLN A 456 -16.72 -7.19 39.29
CA GLN A 456 -17.35 -6.27 38.34
C GLN A 456 -16.34 -5.70 37.33
N ASN A 457 -15.16 -5.30 37.79
CA ASN A 457 -14.06 -4.87 36.90
C ASN A 457 -13.62 -5.99 35.95
N ALA A 458 -13.68 -7.26 36.37
CA ALA A 458 -13.32 -8.39 35.52
C ALA A 458 -14.36 -8.66 34.41
N LEU A 459 -15.64 -8.42 34.68
CA LEU A 459 -16.70 -8.44 33.66
C LEU A 459 -16.48 -7.33 32.62
N GLU A 460 -16.19 -6.12 33.08
CA GLU A 460 -15.92 -4.99 32.19
C GLU A 460 -14.62 -5.18 31.39
N TYR A 461 -13.58 -5.76 32.01
CA TYR A 461 -12.36 -6.19 31.33
C TYR A 461 -12.66 -7.17 30.18
N ALA A 462 -13.53 -8.16 30.42
CA ALA A 462 -13.93 -9.11 29.39
C ALA A 462 -14.70 -8.44 28.25
N ALA A 463 -15.58 -7.48 28.58
CA ALA A 463 -16.33 -6.70 27.58
C ALA A 463 -15.43 -5.80 26.72
N GLN A 464 -14.38 -5.22 27.29
CA GLN A 464 -13.46 -4.30 26.60
C GLN A 464 -12.14 -4.95 26.13
N LEU A 465 -12.07 -6.28 26.10
CA LEU A 465 -10.82 -7.02 25.88
C LEU A 465 -10.12 -6.68 24.57
N ALA A 466 -10.87 -6.48 23.48
CA ALA A 466 -10.33 -6.09 22.19
C ALA A 466 -9.60 -4.72 22.25
N ASP A 467 -10.11 -3.79 23.05
CA ASP A 467 -9.48 -2.48 23.22
C ASP A 467 -8.28 -2.53 24.15
N ILE A 468 -8.35 -3.33 25.22
CA ILE A 468 -7.22 -3.54 26.13
C ILE A 468 -6.04 -4.15 25.36
N GLN A 469 -6.32 -5.10 24.48
CA GLN A 469 -5.32 -5.73 23.59
C GLN A 469 -4.60 -4.72 22.68
N ARG A 470 -5.22 -3.57 22.34
CA ARG A 470 -4.56 -2.53 21.53
C ARG A 470 -3.36 -1.89 22.22
N TYR A 471 -3.30 -1.92 23.55
CA TYR A 471 -2.23 -1.32 24.37
C TYR A 471 -1.42 -2.36 25.15
N PHE A 472 -2.07 -3.46 25.58
CA PHE A 472 -1.56 -4.42 26.56
C PHE A 472 -1.64 -5.87 26.06
N TYR A 473 -1.42 -6.11 24.75
CA TYR A 473 -1.57 -7.45 24.15
C TYR A 473 -0.79 -8.55 24.91
N ALA A 474 0.51 -8.37 25.13
CA ALA A 474 1.34 -9.35 25.84
C ALA A 474 0.86 -9.59 27.29
N ASP A 475 0.44 -8.51 27.96
CA ASP A 475 -0.03 -8.56 29.35
C ASP A 475 -1.37 -9.32 29.44
N THR A 476 -2.27 -9.15 28.46
CA THR A 476 -3.53 -9.92 28.39
C THR A 476 -3.28 -11.42 28.20
N LYS A 477 -2.29 -11.80 27.38
CA LYS A 477 -1.89 -13.22 27.19
C LYS A 477 -1.24 -13.78 28.45
N CYS A 478 -0.47 -12.98 29.18
CA CYS A 478 0.10 -13.39 30.47
C CYS A 478 -1.00 -13.64 31.50
N ILE A 479 -1.97 -12.73 31.63
CA ILE A 479 -3.12 -12.89 32.52
C ILE A 479 -3.95 -14.13 32.15
N GLN A 480 -4.14 -14.40 30.87
CA GLN A 480 -4.85 -15.59 30.42
C GLN A 480 -4.16 -16.88 30.90
N ARG A 481 -2.82 -16.94 30.86
CA ARG A 481 -2.06 -18.09 31.39
C ARG A 481 -2.19 -18.20 32.90
N LEU A 482 -2.07 -17.08 33.62
CA LEU A 482 -2.24 -17.05 35.08
C LEU A 482 -3.64 -17.53 35.47
N GLN A 483 -4.67 -17.15 34.72
CA GLN A 483 -6.05 -17.60 34.96
C GLN A 483 -6.20 -19.11 34.78
N VAL A 484 -5.55 -19.70 33.78
CA VAL A 484 -5.58 -21.17 33.56
C VAL A 484 -4.76 -21.91 34.62
N ALA A 485 -3.69 -21.30 35.13
CA ALA A 485 -2.80 -21.88 36.12
C ALA A 485 -3.29 -21.72 37.57
N ALA A 486 -4.17 -20.74 37.84
CA ALA A 486 -4.66 -20.42 39.18
C ALA A 486 -5.45 -21.59 39.77
N LYS A 487 -5.02 -22.07 40.94
CA LYS A 487 -5.68 -23.14 41.70
C LYS A 487 -6.17 -22.68 43.07
N THR A 488 -5.61 -21.59 43.59
CA THR A 488 -5.94 -21.05 44.91
C THR A 488 -6.78 -19.78 44.80
N GLU A 489 -7.61 -19.51 45.82
CA GLU A 489 -8.44 -18.30 45.90
C GLU A 489 -7.58 -17.02 45.86
N GLN A 490 -6.38 -17.06 46.45
CA GLN A 490 -5.45 -15.94 46.47
C GLN A 490 -4.85 -15.65 45.07
N GLU A 491 -4.52 -16.67 44.29
CA GLU A 491 -4.08 -16.52 42.89
C GLU A 491 -5.21 -15.96 42.00
N VAL A 492 -6.46 -16.35 42.27
CA VAL A 492 -7.63 -15.78 41.58
C VAL A 492 -7.80 -14.30 41.95
N LYS A 493 -7.72 -13.93 43.24
CA LYS A 493 -7.79 -12.54 43.68
C LYS A 493 -6.67 -11.68 43.08
N GLU A 494 -5.44 -12.21 42.98
CA GLU A 494 -4.33 -11.53 42.30
C GLU A 494 -4.59 -11.33 40.80
N THR A 495 -5.13 -12.34 40.13
CA THR A 495 -5.49 -12.26 38.70
C THR A 495 -6.57 -11.21 38.46
N LEU A 496 -7.58 -11.12 39.34
CA LEU A 496 -8.61 -10.08 39.28
C LEU A 496 -8.02 -8.68 39.49
N LYS A 497 -7.09 -8.52 40.43
CA LYS A 497 -6.37 -7.24 40.64
C LYS A 497 -5.59 -6.81 39.39
N LYS A 498 -4.91 -7.75 38.71
CA LYS A 498 -4.20 -7.46 37.45
C LYS A 498 -5.16 -7.04 36.33
N LYS A 499 -6.32 -7.68 36.21
CA LYS A 499 -7.37 -7.29 35.24
C LYS A 499 -7.89 -5.87 35.51
N ALA A 500 -8.21 -5.56 36.76
CA ALA A 500 -8.66 -4.22 37.16
C ALA A 500 -7.60 -3.14 36.89
N ALA A 501 -6.32 -3.43 37.15
CA ALA A 501 -5.23 -2.52 36.86
C ALA A 501 -5.08 -2.23 35.35
N LEU A 502 -5.16 -3.25 34.49
CA LEU A 502 -5.11 -3.07 33.03
C LEU A 502 -6.33 -2.30 32.50
N LEU A 503 -7.52 -2.56 33.03
CA LEU A 503 -8.72 -1.82 32.66
C LEU A 503 -8.56 -0.33 32.97
N LYS A 504 -8.14 0.01 34.19
CA LYS A 504 -7.88 1.40 34.60
C LYS A 504 -6.84 2.06 33.70
N ALA A 505 -5.70 1.41 33.49
CA ALA A 505 -4.65 1.95 32.62
C ALA A 505 -5.18 2.20 31.20
N THR A 506 -5.95 1.26 30.63
CA THR A 506 -6.52 1.39 29.29
C THR A 506 -7.42 2.62 29.16
N ILE A 507 -8.22 2.93 30.18
CA ILE A 507 -9.06 4.13 30.23
C ILE A 507 -8.19 5.40 30.19
N GLU A 508 -7.10 5.45 30.97
CA GLU A 508 -6.17 6.57 30.99
C GLU A 508 -5.48 6.79 29.63
N TYR A 509 -4.99 5.72 29.00
CA TYR A 509 -4.38 5.78 27.67
C TYR A 509 -5.38 6.24 26.59
N ARG A 510 -6.62 5.73 26.64
CA ARG A 510 -7.69 6.12 25.71
C ARG A 510 -8.04 7.60 25.86
N ALA A 511 -8.18 8.09 27.09
CA ALA A 511 -8.46 9.50 27.35
C ALA A 511 -7.35 10.41 26.82
N SER A 512 -6.08 10.02 27.00
CA SER A 512 -4.92 10.73 26.46
C SER A 512 -4.93 10.78 24.93
N GLU A 513 -5.29 9.68 24.28
CA GLU A 513 -5.36 9.58 22.83
C GLU A 513 -6.49 10.43 22.24
N GLN A 514 -7.70 10.34 22.80
CA GLN A 514 -8.87 11.10 22.33
C GLN A 514 -8.71 12.61 22.52
N HIS A 515 -8.10 13.04 23.63
CA HIS A 515 -7.92 14.44 23.96
C HIS A 515 -6.50 14.95 23.66
N MET A 516 -5.80 14.30 22.73
CA MET A 516 -4.44 14.68 22.34
C MET A 516 -4.44 16.05 21.63
N LYS A 517 -3.98 17.09 22.36
CA LYS A 517 -3.87 18.44 21.82
C LYS A 517 -2.95 18.49 20.60
N GLY A 518 -3.44 19.11 19.51
CA GLY A 518 -2.68 19.34 18.28
C GLY A 518 -2.60 18.16 17.32
N PHE A 519 -3.11 16.97 17.68
CA PHE A 519 -3.02 15.78 16.83
C PHE A 519 -3.57 16.00 15.40
N SER A 520 -4.78 16.56 15.28
CA SER A 520 -5.40 16.82 13.98
C SER A 520 -4.58 17.77 13.09
N TRP A 521 -4.04 18.84 13.67
CA TRP A 521 -3.21 19.80 12.94
C TRP A 521 -1.88 19.17 12.50
N VAL A 522 -1.23 18.42 13.39
CA VAL A 522 0.02 17.69 13.09
C VAL A 522 -0.20 16.64 12.00
N MET A 523 -1.28 15.87 12.07
CA MET A 523 -1.63 14.88 11.04
C MET A 523 -1.87 15.54 9.69
N THR A 524 -2.59 16.67 9.66
CA THR A 524 -2.82 17.45 8.44
C THR A 524 -1.50 17.96 7.85
N LEU A 525 -0.58 18.44 8.69
CA LEU A 525 0.75 18.88 8.26
C LEU A 525 1.57 17.73 7.66
N ILE A 526 1.55 16.54 8.30
CA ILE A 526 2.20 15.33 7.77
C ILE A 526 1.63 15.03 6.38
N LEU A 527 0.31 14.94 6.22
CA LEU A 527 -0.34 14.66 4.94
C LEU A 527 0.03 15.67 3.86
N PHE A 528 -0.09 16.97 4.17
CA PHE A 528 0.26 18.04 3.24
C PHE A 528 1.73 17.95 2.80
N SER A 529 2.64 17.70 3.75
CA SER A 529 4.07 17.56 3.45
C SER A 529 4.35 16.39 2.51
N ARG A 530 3.73 15.22 2.73
CA ARG A 530 3.94 14.01 1.92
C ARG A 530 3.40 14.17 0.51
N VAL A 531 2.20 14.73 0.37
CA VAL A 531 1.58 15.01 -0.93
C VAL A 531 2.41 16.06 -1.70
N SER A 532 2.81 17.14 -1.05
CA SER A 532 3.62 18.19 -1.67
C SER A 532 4.94 17.63 -2.20
N VAL A 533 5.63 16.81 -1.40
CA VAL A 533 6.87 16.15 -1.79
C VAL A 533 6.65 15.17 -2.94
N ALA A 534 5.56 14.40 -2.92
CA ALA A 534 5.20 13.47 -4.00
C ALA A 534 4.90 14.17 -5.34
N VAL A 535 4.59 15.46 -5.34
CA VAL A 535 4.35 16.25 -6.58
C VAL A 535 5.61 17.01 -7.00
N ILE A 536 6.27 17.69 -6.06
CA ILE A 536 7.40 18.58 -6.35
C ILE A 536 8.64 17.77 -6.78
N MET A 537 9.00 16.73 -6.04
CA MET A 537 10.24 15.98 -6.31
C MET A 537 10.29 15.31 -7.69
N PRO A 538 9.27 14.57 -8.15
CA PRO A 538 9.32 13.97 -9.48
C PRO A 538 9.36 15.02 -10.61
N THR A 539 8.76 16.20 -10.37
CA THR A 539 8.86 17.34 -11.29
C THR A 539 10.30 17.86 -11.36
N LEU A 540 10.96 18.06 -10.21
CA LEU A 540 12.36 18.49 -10.16
C LEU A 540 13.32 17.47 -10.80
N ILE A 541 13.06 16.18 -10.63
CA ILE A 541 13.88 15.11 -11.22
C ILE A 541 13.81 15.14 -12.75
N ASN A 542 12.61 15.29 -13.32
CA ASN A 542 12.45 15.32 -14.79
C ASN A 542 12.93 16.64 -15.41
N LEU A 543 12.69 17.80 -14.76
CA LEU A 543 13.18 19.10 -15.24
C LEU A 543 14.70 19.26 -15.11
N GLY A 544 15.31 18.44 -14.26
CA GLY A 544 16.74 18.48 -13.94
C GLY A 544 17.69 18.17 -15.08
N LYS A 545 17.20 17.83 -16.28
CA LYS A 545 18.02 17.70 -17.50
C LYS A 545 18.82 18.98 -17.81
N TYR A 546 18.37 20.13 -17.31
CA TYR A 546 18.99 21.45 -17.57
C TYR A 546 19.42 22.22 -16.31
N SER A 547 19.41 21.61 -15.11
CA SER A 547 19.69 22.34 -13.86
C SER A 547 20.16 21.45 -12.69
N PHE A 548 20.77 22.07 -11.66
CA PHE A 548 21.15 21.44 -10.39
C PHE A 548 19.98 20.77 -9.64
N SER A 549 18.73 21.08 -10.01
CA SER A 549 17.53 20.48 -9.41
C SER A 549 17.44 18.96 -9.61
N GLY A 550 17.92 18.41 -10.73
CA GLY A 550 17.87 16.98 -11.02
C GLY A 550 18.77 16.15 -10.11
N THR A 551 20.00 16.64 -9.89
CA THR A 551 20.96 15.98 -9.00
C THR A 551 20.46 15.99 -7.57
N ALA A 552 19.91 17.12 -7.10
CA ALA A 552 19.29 17.24 -5.78
C ALA A 552 18.12 16.24 -5.60
N GLY A 553 17.27 16.08 -6.61
CA GLY A 553 16.20 15.08 -6.62
C GLY A 553 16.71 13.64 -6.56
N GLY A 554 17.77 13.31 -7.30
CA GLY A 554 18.44 12.00 -7.25
C GLY A 554 19.05 11.68 -5.89
N PHE A 555 19.78 12.64 -5.29
CA PHE A 555 20.30 12.51 -3.92
C PHE A 555 19.19 12.33 -2.90
N TRP A 556 18.06 13.00 -3.09
CA TRP A 556 16.91 12.86 -2.21
C TRP A 556 16.32 11.43 -2.27
N ILE A 557 16.13 10.85 -3.46
CA ILE A 557 15.68 9.44 -3.58
C ILE A 557 16.70 8.49 -2.97
N LEU A 558 18.00 8.73 -3.20
CA LEU A 558 19.06 7.93 -2.59
C LEU A 558 19.00 8.01 -1.05
N ALA A 559 18.79 9.19 -0.50
CA ALA A 559 18.62 9.39 0.94
C ALA A 559 17.38 8.66 1.47
N LEU A 560 16.26 8.65 0.73
CA LEU A 560 15.08 7.86 1.10
C LEU A 560 15.38 6.35 1.11
N GLY A 561 16.04 5.85 0.07
CA GLY A 561 16.44 4.45 -0.05
C GLY A 561 17.37 4.03 1.08
N ALA A 562 18.41 4.84 1.34
CA ALA A 562 19.35 4.63 2.43
C ALA A 562 18.66 4.69 3.80
N HIS A 563 17.71 5.61 4.01
CA HIS A 563 16.94 5.69 5.24
C HIS A 563 16.06 4.45 5.45
N ARG A 564 15.39 3.96 4.40
CA ARG A 564 14.60 2.71 4.45
C ARG A 564 15.49 1.50 4.76
N PHE A 565 16.66 1.41 4.13
CA PHE A 565 17.62 0.34 4.40
C PHE A 565 18.17 0.40 5.83
N TYR A 566 18.53 1.59 6.31
CA TYR A 566 18.99 1.80 7.68
C TYR A 566 17.92 1.43 8.71
N THR A 567 16.67 1.88 8.49
CA THR A 567 15.54 1.56 9.37
C THR A 567 15.23 0.07 9.37
N TRP A 568 15.35 -0.61 8.22
CA TRP A 568 15.23 -2.06 8.11
C TRP A 568 16.31 -2.80 8.93
N ILE A 569 17.60 -2.42 8.78
CA ILE A 569 18.70 -2.98 9.59
C ILE A 569 18.45 -2.75 11.08
N LYS A 570 18.03 -1.54 11.45
CA LYS A 570 17.74 -1.19 12.84
C LYS A 570 16.60 -2.05 13.40
N ARG A 571 15.52 -2.25 12.64
CA ARG A 571 14.41 -3.14 13.02
C ARG A 571 14.91 -4.56 13.27
N LEU A 572 15.68 -5.13 12.34
CA LEU A 572 16.28 -6.45 12.50
C LEU A 572 17.11 -6.55 13.79
N ARG A 573 17.97 -5.56 14.06
CA ARG A 573 18.80 -5.51 15.28
C ARG A 573 18.01 -5.42 16.58
N CYS A 574 16.82 -4.82 16.54
CA CYS A 574 15.96 -4.66 17.72
C CYS A 574 15.05 -5.87 17.97
N ILE A 575 15.01 -6.87 17.07
CA ILE A 575 14.20 -8.09 17.28
C ILE A 575 14.78 -8.89 18.45
N LYS A 576 13.96 -9.10 19.48
CA LYS A 576 14.29 -9.98 20.62
C LYS A 576 13.93 -11.41 20.25
N ILE A 577 14.93 -12.21 19.89
CA ILE A 577 14.75 -13.61 19.45
C ILE A 577 14.07 -14.48 20.53
N GLU A 578 14.33 -14.19 21.81
CA GLU A 578 13.66 -14.83 22.94
C GLU A 578 12.12 -14.79 22.85
N ARG A 579 11.56 -13.70 22.30
CA ARG A 579 10.10 -13.60 22.11
C ARG A 579 9.60 -14.54 21.03
N TYR A 580 10.35 -14.70 19.94
CA TYR A 580 10.01 -15.66 18.88
C TYR A 580 10.04 -17.10 19.38
N LEU A 581 11.05 -17.46 20.18
CA LEU A 581 11.15 -18.78 20.79
C LEU A 581 9.98 -19.06 21.74
N ARG A 582 9.66 -18.10 22.62
CA ARG A 582 8.52 -18.21 23.53
C ARG A 582 7.20 -18.43 22.79
N LEU A 583 6.92 -17.64 21.75
CA LEU A 583 5.70 -17.77 20.95
C LEU A 583 5.63 -19.10 20.19
N LEU A 584 6.79 -19.62 19.76
CA LEU A 584 6.88 -20.92 19.11
C LEU A 584 6.59 -22.06 20.09
N GLU A 585 7.13 -21.99 21.31
CA GLU A 585 6.84 -22.92 22.39
C GLU A 585 5.35 -22.90 22.73
N ASP A 586 4.75 -21.72 22.84
CA ASP A 586 3.31 -21.56 23.10
C ASP A 586 2.46 -22.23 22.02
N TYR A 587 2.82 -22.06 20.74
CA TYR A 587 2.11 -22.70 19.63
C TYR A 587 2.19 -24.23 19.71
N ARG A 588 3.37 -24.77 20.03
CA ARG A 588 3.58 -26.22 20.13
C ARG A 588 2.88 -26.81 21.34
N ALA A 589 2.89 -26.12 22.48
CA ALA A 589 2.22 -26.54 23.70
C ALA A 589 0.70 -26.70 23.50
N LYS A 590 0.05 -25.80 22.74
CA LYS A 590 -1.38 -25.89 22.41
C LYS A 590 -1.75 -27.10 21.54
N LYS A 591 -0.80 -27.64 20.78
CA LYS A 591 -1.05 -28.70 19.80
C LYS A 591 -0.76 -30.09 20.33
N ILE A 592 -0.08 -30.20 21.48
CA ILE A 592 0.06 -31.47 22.19
C ILE A 592 -1.33 -31.76 22.77
N PRO A 593 -2.04 -32.83 22.33
CA PRO A 593 -3.19 -33.28 23.07
C PRO A 593 -2.69 -33.55 24.48
N THR A 594 -3.29 -32.92 25.48
CA THR A 594 -3.16 -33.38 26.87
C THR A 594 -3.74 -34.79 26.91
N GLY A 595 -2.95 -35.76 26.51
CA GLY A 595 -3.20 -37.17 26.69
C GLY A 595 -3.04 -37.45 28.17
N LEU A 596 -4.19 -37.49 28.84
CA LEU A 596 -4.40 -38.17 30.11
C LEU A 596 -5.59 -39.09 29.89
#